data_AF-A0A318TNV4-F1
#
_entry.id   AF-A0A318TNV4-F1
#
_cell.length_a   1.000
_cell.length_b   1.000
_cell.length_c   1.000
_cell.angle_alpha   90.00
_cell.angle_beta   90.00
_cell.angle_gamma   90.00
#
_symmetry.space_group_name_H-M   'P 1'
#
loop_
_entity.id
_entity.type
_entity.pdbx_description
1 polymer ?
#
loop_
_entity_poly.entity_id
_entity_poly.type
_entity_poly.pdbx_seq_one_letter_code
_entity_poly.pdbx_strand_id
1 'polypeptide(L)'
;MKLSLRLTDALMRIIRTIAQILILYVFYYIGVLIVKVTGLPLPASILGLVLLAVCLKMKWVKVEYIREGAGFLIAFMTLFFIPAIVGIIDYPELLSLEGILLLSTVFVSTLFAILISSKLSEMIEKKELAMIEKKEAVAVMQTELDSVEEKDSHVLNPSASLKEPQQNEKTKEDEILEGSHLHR
;
A
#
# COMPACT_ATOMS: atom_id res chain seq x y z
N MET A 1 -13.34 -23.63 -33.11
CA MET A 1 -13.69 -23.52 -31.68
C MET A 1 -12.75 -22.60 -30.88
N LYS A 2 -11.49 -22.98 -30.56
CA LYS A 2 -10.57 -22.21 -29.69
C LYS A 2 -10.40 -20.70 -29.99
N LEU A 3 -10.56 -20.28 -31.25
CA LEU A 3 -10.47 -18.87 -31.65
C LEU A 3 -11.64 -18.00 -31.14
N SER A 4 -12.84 -18.56 -31.03
CA SER A 4 -14.05 -17.85 -30.57
C SER A 4 -13.96 -17.54 -29.06
N LEU A 5 -13.55 -18.52 -28.25
CA LEU A 5 -13.30 -18.35 -26.81
C LEU A 5 -12.33 -17.18 -26.53
N ARG A 6 -11.17 -17.17 -27.20
CA ARG A 6 -10.17 -16.10 -27.06
C ARG A 6 -10.69 -14.69 -27.42
N LEU A 7 -11.65 -14.61 -28.34
CA LEU A 7 -12.26 -13.33 -28.72
C LEU A 7 -13.21 -12.82 -27.62
N THR A 8 -14.01 -13.71 -27.02
CA THR A 8 -14.85 -13.40 -25.86
C THR A 8 -14.01 -12.98 -24.64
N ASP A 9 -12.91 -13.69 -24.36
CA ASP A 9 -11.98 -13.35 -23.27
C ASP A 9 -11.39 -11.94 -23.43
N ALA A 10 -11.01 -11.57 -24.66
CA ALA A 10 -10.50 -10.25 -24.99
C ALA A 10 -11.58 -9.16 -24.87
N LEU A 11 -12.79 -9.43 -25.38
CA LEU A 11 -13.92 -8.49 -25.31
C LEU A 11 -14.33 -8.21 -23.85
N MET A 12 -14.41 -9.24 -23.01
CA MET A 12 -14.73 -9.08 -21.58
C MET A 12 -13.68 -8.26 -20.83
N ARG A 13 -12.39 -8.40 -21.18
CA ARG A 13 -11.32 -7.53 -20.66
C ARG A 13 -11.49 -6.08 -21.11
N ILE A 14 -11.78 -5.84 -22.38
CA ILE A 14 -12.00 -4.48 -22.91
C ILE A 14 -13.19 -3.81 -22.24
N ILE A 15 -14.32 -4.51 -22.10
CA ILE A 15 -15.52 -4.03 -21.39
C ILE A 15 -15.18 -3.67 -19.94
N ARG A 16 -14.41 -4.52 -19.23
CA ARG A 16 -13.94 -4.21 -17.88
C ARG A 16 -13.09 -2.95 -17.85
N THR A 17 -12.08 -2.83 -18.70
CA THR A 17 -11.23 -1.63 -18.80
C THR A 17 -12.06 -0.36 -19.05
N ILE A 18 -13.02 -0.39 -19.98
CA ILE A 18 -13.92 0.74 -20.24
C ILE A 18 -14.74 1.12 -19.00
N ALA A 19 -15.28 0.14 -18.27
CA ALA A 19 -15.99 0.39 -17.01
C ALA A 19 -15.07 1.00 -15.93
N GLN A 20 -13.80 0.59 -15.85
CA GLN A 20 -12.82 1.22 -14.95
C GLN A 20 -12.56 2.69 -15.35
N ILE A 21 -12.40 2.97 -16.64
CA ILE A 21 -12.21 4.33 -17.18
C ILE A 21 -13.42 5.21 -16.87
N LEU A 22 -14.64 4.68 -16.98
CA LEU A 22 -15.87 5.39 -16.62
C LEU A 22 -15.84 5.85 -15.15
N ILE A 23 -15.36 5.02 -14.23
CA ILE A 23 -15.19 5.37 -12.81
C ILE A 23 -14.23 6.56 -12.66
N LEU A 24 -13.04 6.52 -13.29
CA LEU A 24 -12.11 7.67 -13.28
C LEU A 24 -12.79 8.95 -13.83
N TYR A 25 -13.61 8.83 -14.87
CA TYR A 25 -14.29 9.96 -15.49
C TYR A 25 -15.40 10.56 -14.62
N VAL A 26 -16.08 9.75 -13.79
CA VAL A 26 -17.01 10.23 -12.76
C VAL A 26 -16.27 11.05 -11.70
N PHE A 27 -15.13 10.57 -11.19
CA PHE A 27 -14.33 11.33 -10.21
C PHE A 27 -13.77 12.63 -10.82
N TYR A 28 -13.38 12.64 -12.10
CA TYR A 28 -13.03 13.84 -12.83
C TYR A 28 -14.19 14.85 -12.89
N TYR A 29 -15.40 14.42 -13.25
CA TYR A 29 -16.57 15.31 -13.30
C TYR A 29 -16.96 15.89 -11.95
N ILE A 30 -16.83 15.12 -10.86
CA ILE A 30 -17.03 15.66 -9.50
C ILE A 30 -15.97 16.72 -9.19
N GLY A 31 -14.71 16.49 -9.58
CA GLY A 31 -13.64 17.49 -9.53
C GLY A 31 -13.98 18.77 -10.31
N VAL A 32 -14.54 18.66 -11.52
CA VAL A 32 -15.00 19.80 -12.34
C VAL A 32 -16.11 20.58 -11.63
N LEU A 33 -17.07 19.88 -11.02
CA LEU A 33 -18.15 20.51 -10.27
C LEU A 33 -17.62 21.27 -9.05
N ILE A 34 -16.67 20.68 -8.31
CA ILE A 34 -16.03 21.33 -7.16
C ILE A 34 -15.25 22.58 -7.61
N VAL A 35 -14.42 22.51 -8.64
CA VAL A 35 -13.70 23.70 -9.18
C VAL A 35 -14.69 24.79 -9.61
N LYS A 36 -15.77 24.42 -10.32
CA LYS A 36 -16.77 25.37 -10.81
C LYS A 36 -17.55 26.07 -9.68
N VAL A 37 -17.77 25.41 -8.54
CA VAL A 37 -18.44 25.99 -7.37
C VAL A 37 -17.48 26.79 -6.48
N THR A 38 -16.22 26.37 -6.37
CA THR A 38 -15.23 26.97 -5.46
C THR A 38 -14.36 28.06 -6.10
N GLY A 39 -14.30 28.15 -7.43
CA GLY A 39 -13.46 29.11 -8.16
C GLY A 39 -11.95 28.87 -8.03
N LEU A 40 -11.53 27.69 -7.54
CA LEU A 40 -10.12 27.39 -7.29
C LEU A 40 -9.27 27.38 -8.57
N PRO A 41 -8.07 27.99 -8.59
CA PRO A 41 -7.16 28.03 -9.74
C PRO A 41 -6.39 26.71 -9.90
N LEU A 42 -7.08 25.57 -9.83
CA LEU A 42 -6.51 24.22 -9.88
C LEU A 42 -7.18 23.38 -10.97
N PRO A 43 -6.42 22.58 -11.75
CA PRO A 43 -6.99 21.62 -12.68
C PRO A 43 -7.96 20.65 -11.99
N ALA A 44 -9.17 20.55 -12.51
CA ALA A 44 -10.24 19.69 -11.98
C ALA A 44 -9.85 18.21 -11.87
N SER A 45 -8.92 17.74 -12.72
CA SER A 45 -8.33 16.41 -12.67
C SER A 45 -7.55 16.14 -11.37
N ILE A 46 -6.87 17.15 -10.81
CA ILE A 46 -6.16 17.01 -9.54
C ILE A 46 -7.17 16.86 -8.39
N LEU A 47 -8.24 17.66 -8.38
CA LEU A 47 -9.29 17.53 -7.36
C LEU A 47 -10.04 16.19 -7.46
N GLY A 48 -10.33 15.72 -8.68
CA GLY A 48 -10.89 14.40 -8.91
C GLY A 48 -9.97 13.26 -8.43
N LEU A 49 -8.65 13.39 -8.64
CA LEU A 49 -7.65 12.43 -8.16
C LEU A 49 -7.53 12.43 -6.63
N VAL A 50 -7.55 13.61 -5.99
CA VAL A 50 -7.54 13.73 -4.52
C VAL A 50 -8.80 13.11 -3.92
N LEU A 51 -9.98 13.37 -4.50
CA LEU A 51 -11.24 12.78 -4.07
C LEU A 51 -11.22 11.24 -4.22
N LEU A 52 -10.75 10.74 -5.37
CA LEU A 52 -10.57 9.30 -5.61
C LEU A 52 -9.62 8.69 -4.57
N ALA A 53 -8.49 9.34 -4.25
CA ALA A 53 -7.53 8.88 -3.25
C ALA A 53 -8.10 8.84 -1.83
N VAL A 54 -8.99 9.78 -1.47
CA VAL A 54 -9.74 9.76 -0.20
C VAL A 54 -10.71 8.57 -0.16
N CYS A 55 -11.51 8.36 -1.21
CA CYS A 55 -12.41 7.20 -1.31
C CYS A 55 -11.66 5.86 -1.32
N LEU A 56 -10.44 5.82 -1.86
CA LEU A 56 -9.53 4.67 -1.86
C LEU A 56 -9.02 4.38 -0.44
N LYS A 57 -8.59 5.41 0.32
CA LYS A 57 -8.22 5.27 1.75
C LYS A 57 -9.41 4.84 2.62
N MET A 58 -10.62 5.31 2.32
CA MET A 58 -11.87 4.88 2.97
C MET A 58 -12.34 3.48 2.54
N LYS A 59 -11.63 2.80 1.62
CA LYS A 59 -11.98 1.49 1.03
C LYS A 59 -13.35 1.44 0.33
N TRP A 60 -13.95 2.59 0.02
CA TRP A 60 -15.19 2.70 -0.79
C TRP A 60 -14.94 2.25 -2.23
N VAL A 61 -13.76 2.60 -2.76
CA VAL A 61 -13.23 2.09 -4.03
C VAL A 61 -12.06 1.16 -3.71
N LYS A 62 -11.95 0.04 -4.42
CA LYS A 62 -10.78 -0.85 -4.38
C LYS A 62 -9.86 -0.52 -5.56
N VAL A 63 -8.54 -0.63 -5.37
CA VAL A 63 -7.53 -0.32 -6.41
C VAL A 63 -7.78 -1.16 -7.67
N GLU A 64 -8.26 -2.38 -7.49
CA GLU A 64 -8.54 -3.37 -8.53
C GLU A 64 -9.66 -2.94 -9.49
N TYR A 65 -10.54 -2.01 -9.07
CA TYR A 65 -11.61 -1.43 -9.90
C TYR A 65 -11.13 -0.27 -10.79
N ILE A 66 -9.90 0.22 -10.60
CA ILE A 66 -9.31 1.32 -11.39
C ILE A 66 -7.97 0.98 -12.04
N ARG A 67 -7.28 -0.08 -11.61
CA ARG A 67 -5.90 -0.43 -12.00
C ARG A 67 -5.70 -0.61 -13.50
N GLU A 68 -6.57 -1.34 -14.18
CA GLU A 68 -6.46 -1.62 -15.62
C GLU A 68 -6.87 -0.39 -16.44
N GLY A 69 -7.92 0.32 -16.04
CA GLY A 69 -8.36 1.57 -16.69
C GLY A 69 -7.34 2.70 -16.57
N ALA A 70 -6.74 2.89 -15.39
CA ALA A 70 -5.69 3.87 -15.15
C ALA A 70 -4.41 3.51 -15.93
N GLY A 71 -3.97 2.24 -15.90
CA GLY A 71 -2.82 1.78 -16.67
C GLY A 71 -2.99 1.98 -18.18
N PHE A 72 -4.21 1.75 -18.69
CA PHE A 72 -4.58 2.06 -20.07
C PHE A 72 -4.46 3.56 -20.37
N LEU A 73 -5.08 4.45 -19.58
CA LEU A 73 -4.95 5.91 -19.77
C LEU A 73 -3.49 6.40 -19.74
N ILE A 74 -2.67 5.86 -18.83
CA ILE A 74 -1.26 6.20 -18.72
C ILE A 74 -0.49 5.81 -20.00
N ALA A 75 -0.80 4.66 -20.60
CA ALA A 75 -0.21 4.26 -21.88
C ALA A 75 -0.60 5.22 -23.04
N PHE A 76 -1.79 5.81 -23.01
CA PHE A 76 -2.20 6.83 -23.99
C PHE A 76 -1.50 8.19 -23.80
N MET A 77 -0.96 8.52 -22.63
CA MET A 77 -0.19 9.77 -22.45
C MET A 77 1.00 9.84 -23.41
N THR A 78 1.68 8.72 -23.66
CA THR A 78 2.78 8.63 -24.63
C THR A 78 2.35 8.96 -26.06
N LEU A 79 1.11 8.62 -26.44
CA LEU A 79 0.56 8.95 -27.75
C LEU A 79 0.33 10.46 -27.91
N PHE A 80 -0.08 11.16 -26.84
CA PHE A 80 -0.28 12.61 -26.86
C PHE A 80 1.03 13.42 -26.95
N PHE A 81 2.18 12.84 -26.60
CA PHE A 81 3.47 13.51 -26.84
C PHE A 81 3.83 13.62 -28.32
N ILE A 82 3.36 12.70 -29.19
CA ILE A 82 3.70 12.75 -30.62
C ILE A 82 3.14 14.01 -31.31
N PRO A 83 1.83 14.36 -31.21
CA PRO A 83 1.32 15.63 -31.72
C PRO A 83 1.98 16.86 -31.07
N ALA A 84 2.26 16.81 -29.76
CA ALA A 84 2.86 17.93 -29.04
C ALA A 84 4.29 18.23 -29.52
N ILE A 85 5.11 17.19 -29.75
CA ILE A 85 6.48 17.34 -30.25
C ILE A 85 6.48 17.80 -31.71
N VAL A 86 5.62 17.22 -32.57
CA VAL A 86 5.52 17.64 -33.98
C VAL A 86 5.10 19.10 -34.10
N GLY A 87 4.10 19.54 -33.31
CA GLY A 87 3.64 20.93 -33.31
C GLY A 87 4.64 21.96 -32.75
N ILE A 88 5.76 21.54 -32.16
CA ILE A 88 6.87 22.44 -31.77
C ILE A 88 7.80 22.72 -32.96
N ILE A 89 7.87 21.83 -33.95
CA ILE A 89 8.75 21.97 -35.13
C ILE A 89 8.37 23.20 -35.96
N ASP A 90 7.08 23.57 -35.97
CA ASP A 90 6.55 24.77 -36.65
C ASP A 90 7.02 26.10 -36.02
N TYR A 91 7.66 26.06 -34.84
CA TYR A 91 8.10 27.25 -34.09
C TYR A 91 9.64 27.24 -33.92
N PRO A 92 10.42 27.67 -34.92
CA PRO A 92 11.89 27.61 -34.88
C PRO A 92 12.51 28.47 -33.78
N GLU A 93 11.80 29.47 -33.26
CA GLU A 93 12.19 30.29 -32.09
C GLU A 93 12.37 29.41 -30.84
N LEU A 94 11.50 28.41 -30.64
CA LEU A 94 11.58 27.42 -29.56
C LEU A 94 12.72 26.40 -29.73
N LEU A 95 13.42 26.44 -30.86
CA LEU A 95 14.63 25.64 -31.14
C LEU A 95 15.91 26.51 -31.18
N SER A 96 15.77 27.82 -30.96
CA SER A 96 16.86 28.80 -30.89
C SER A 96 17.42 28.92 -29.45
N LEU A 97 18.23 29.95 -29.18
CA LEU A 97 18.78 30.26 -27.86
C LEU A 97 17.70 30.38 -26.76
N GLU A 98 16.51 30.88 -27.10
CA GLU A 98 15.37 30.95 -26.18
C GLU A 98 14.85 29.55 -25.82
N GLY A 99 14.81 28.63 -26.79
CA GLY A 99 14.53 27.21 -26.56
C GLY A 99 15.52 26.53 -25.61
N ILE A 100 16.82 26.85 -25.73
CA ILE A 100 17.87 26.37 -24.81
C ILE A 100 17.65 26.92 -23.39
N LEU A 101 17.24 28.19 -23.27
CA LEU A 101 16.94 28.82 -21.98
C LEU A 101 15.68 28.22 -21.32
N LEU A 102 14.64 27.92 -22.12
CA LEU A 102 13.43 27.22 -21.72
C LEU A 102 13.77 25.80 -21.24
N LEU A 103 14.51 25.04 -22.03
CA LEU A 103 14.95 23.67 -21.70
C LEU A 103 15.78 23.63 -20.40
N SER A 104 16.71 24.57 -20.23
CA SER A 104 17.49 24.73 -19.00
C SER A 104 16.59 25.03 -17.80
N THR A 105 15.62 25.94 -17.95
CA THR A 105 14.65 26.29 -16.90
C THR A 105 13.80 25.08 -16.48
N VAL A 106 13.29 24.30 -17.45
CA VAL A 106 12.52 23.07 -17.18
C VAL A 106 13.38 21.99 -16.53
N PHE A 107 14.64 21.83 -16.96
CA PHE A 107 15.56 20.86 -16.37
C PHE A 107 15.89 21.21 -14.92
N VAL A 108 16.25 22.46 -14.63
CA VAL A 108 16.53 22.96 -13.26
C VAL A 108 15.28 22.84 -12.38
N SER A 109 14.10 23.22 -12.89
CA SER A 109 12.82 23.08 -12.18
C SER A 109 12.49 21.62 -11.86
N THR A 110 12.76 20.70 -12.80
CA THR A 110 12.54 19.26 -12.61
C THR A 110 13.47 18.69 -11.54
N LEU A 111 14.77 19.02 -11.58
CA LEU A 111 15.71 18.62 -10.52
C LEU A 111 15.32 19.19 -9.16
N PHE A 112 14.90 20.45 -9.09
CA PHE A 112 14.47 21.10 -7.85
C PHE A 112 13.21 20.45 -7.26
N ALA A 113 12.22 20.13 -8.11
CA ALA A 113 11.01 19.40 -7.72
C ALA A 113 11.32 17.98 -7.21
N ILE A 114 12.23 17.26 -7.87
CA ILE A 114 12.69 15.92 -7.44
C ILE A 114 13.41 16.01 -6.09
N LEU A 115 14.31 16.98 -5.89
CA LEU A 115 15.03 17.19 -4.63
C LEU A 115 14.07 17.49 -3.46
N ILE A 116 13.09 18.38 -3.67
CA ILE A 116 12.07 18.71 -2.66
C ILE A 116 11.18 17.50 -2.37
N SER A 117 10.69 16.79 -3.40
CA SER A 117 9.83 15.61 -3.23
C SER A 117 10.57 14.48 -2.48
N SER A 118 11.83 14.25 -2.82
CA SER A 118 12.71 13.30 -2.13
C SER A 118 12.90 13.67 -0.65
N LYS A 119 13.26 14.93 -0.36
CA LYS A 119 13.42 15.41 1.02
C LYS A 119 12.13 15.36 1.84
N LEU A 120 10.98 15.65 1.20
CA LEU A 120 9.67 15.50 1.85
C LEU A 120 9.36 14.03 2.18
N SER A 121 9.71 13.10 1.28
CA SER A 121 9.59 11.66 1.54
C SER A 121 10.48 11.21 2.71
N GLU A 122 11.78 11.58 2.71
CA GLU A 122 12.69 11.30 3.82
C GLU A 122 12.17 11.82 5.17
N MET A 123 11.55 13.01 5.18
CA MET A 123 10.99 13.63 6.39
C MET A 123 9.72 12.95 6.91
N ILE A 124 8.97 12.27 6.04
CA ILE A 124 7.80 11.48 6.42
C ILE A 124 8.25 10.11 6.96
N GLU A 125 9.12 9.42 6.22
CA GLU A 125 9.65 8.10 6.57
C GLU A 125 10.38 8.10 7.92
N LYS A 126 11.26 9.10 8.17
CA LYS A 126 11.96 9.24 9.46
C LYS A 126 11.01 9.49 10.65
N LYS A 127 9.82 10.06 10.42
CA LYS A 127 8.78 10.20 11.46
C LYS A 127 8.02 8.91 11.69
N GLU A 128 7.87 8.07 10.66
CA GLU A 128 7.19 6.77 10.79
C GLU A 128 8.07 5.76 11.55
N LEU A 129 9.36 5.68 11.25
CA LEU A 129 10.33 4.85 11.98
C LEU A 129 10.37 5.18 13.49
N ALA A 130 10.49 6.47 13.84
CA ALA A 130 10.50 6.92 15.24
C ALA A 130 9.16 6.68 15.98
N MET A 131 8.06 6.45 15.25
CA MET A 131 6.74 6.10 15.81
C MET A 131 6.53 4.58 15.92
N ILE A 132 7.31 3.77 15.18
CA ILE A 132 7.37 2.31 15.32
C ILE A 132 8.22 1.95 16.55
N GLU A 133 9.44 2.47 16.65
CA GLU A 133 10.35 2.24 17.80
C GLU A 133 9.66 2.62 19.12
N LYS A 134 8.95 3.75 19.15
CA LYS A 134 8.19 4.20 20.33
C LYS A 134 6.96 3.33 20.63
N LYS A 135 6.39 2.63 19.64
CA LYS A 135 5.34 1.63 19.85
C LYS A 135 5.90 0.33 20.44
N GLU A 136 7.04 -0.12 19.94
CA GLU A 136 7.72 -1.33 20.43
C GLU A 136 8.22 -1.12 21.87
N ALA A 137 8.83 0.03 22.18
CA ALA A 137 9.21 0.39 23.54
C ALA A 137 8.01 0.39 24.51
N VAL A 138 6.86 0.93 24.11
CA VAL A 138 5.64 0.91 24.93
C VAL A 138 5.10 -0.52 25.11
N ALA A 139 5.13 -1.36 24.06
CA ALA A 139 4.69 -2.76 24.16
C ALA A 139 5.62 -3.60 25.08
N VAL A 140 6.93 -3.37 25.02
CA VAL A 140 7.90 -4.02 25.91
C VAL A 140 7.71 -3.57 27.36
N MET A 141 7.53 -2.26 27.61
CA MET A 141 7.25 -1.75 28.96
C MET A 141 5.91 -2.23 29.51
N GLN A 142 4.91 -2.47 28.67
CA GLN A 142 3.64 -3.10 29.09
C GLN A 142 3.88 -4.55 29.55
N THR A 143 4.70 -5.30 28.81
CA THR A 143 5.05 -6.70 29.11
C THR A 143 5.82 -6.86 30.42
N GLU A 144 6.70 -5.90 30.73
CA GLU A 144 7.49 -5.86 31.98
C GLU A 144 6.70 -5.34 33.20
N LEU A 145 5.48 -4.85 33.02
CA LEU A 145 4.57 -4.50 34.13
C LEU A 145 3.71 -5.70 34.52
N ASP A 146 3.17 -6.42 33.52
CA ASP A 146 2.37 -7.64 33.74
C ASP A 146 3.19 -8.75 34.45
N SER A 147 4.52 -8.75 34.31
CA SER A 147 5.43 -9.74 34.94
C SER A 147 5.78 -9.46 36.42
N VAL A 148 5.39 -8.31 36.96
CA VAL A 148 5.71 -7.91 38.36
C VAL A 148 4.56 -8.20 39.33
N GLU A 149 3.30 -8.11 38.89
CA GLU A 149 2.13 -8.17 39.77
C GLU A 149 1.82 -9.58 40.33
N GLU A 150 2.29 -10.65 39.66
CA GLU A 150 2.01 -12.04 40.09
C GLU A 150 2.76 -12.46 41.38
N LYS A 151 3.85 -11.78 41.76
CA LYS A 151 4.84 -12.35 42.71
C LYS A 151 4.50 -12.19 44.20
N ASP A 152 3.73 -11.18 44.60
CA ASP A 152 3.53 -10.82 46.02
C ASP A 152 2.28 -11.43 46.69
N SER A 153 1.44 -12.17 45.97
CA SER A 153 0.20 -12.75 46.53
C SER A 153 0.36 -14.08 47.28
N HIS A 154 1.58 -14.61 47.43
CA HIS A 154 1.80 -15.98 47.95
C HIS A 154 2.24 -16.08 49.42
N VAL A 155 1.72 -15.21 50.30
CA VAL A 155 1.92 -15.27 51.76
C VAL A 155 0.58 -15.32 52.50
N LEU A 156 0.50 -16.17 53.53
CA LEU A 156 -0.55 -16.27 54.56
C LEU A 156 -1.89 -16.97 54.20
N ASN A 157 -1.89 -18.32 54.26
CA ASN A 157 -2.91 -19.03 55.07
C ASN A 157 -2.40 -20.40 55.58
N PRO A 158 -2.11 -20.57 56.88
CA PRO A 158 -1.74 -21.86 57.47
C PRO A 158 -2.94 -22.54 58.16
N SER A 159 -3.50 -23.61 57.57
CA SER A 159 -4.49 -24.47 58.26
C SER A 159 -4.61 -25.91 57.72
N ALA A 160 -4.02 -26.84 58.48
CA ALA A 160 -4.53 -28.17 58.85
C ALA A 160 -5.12 -29.17 57.82
N SER A 161 -4.40 -30.30 57.69
CA SER A 161 -4.91 -31.68 57.89
C SER A 161 -5.65 -32.46 56.78
N LEU A 162 -4.92 -33.46 56.27
CA LEU A 162 -5.30 -34.89 56.19
C LEU A 162 -6.51 -35.33 55.33
N LYS A 163 -6.20 -36.01 54.22
CA LYS A 163 -6.67 -37.39 53.95
C LYS A 163 -5.78 -38.11 52.91
N GLU A 164 -5.76 -39.44 53.00
CA GLU A 164 -4.84 -40.36 52.30
C GLU A 164 -5.49 -41.10 51.10
N PRO A 165 -4.73 -41.86 50.27
CA PRO A 165 -5.06 -42.09 48.86
C PRO A 165 -5.68 -43.46 48.51
N GLN A 166 -6.18 -43.55 47.26
CA GLN A 166 -6.36 -44.77 46.44
C GLN A 166 -6.00 -44.37 44.99
N GLN A 167 -5.20 -45.05 44.14
CA GLN A 167 -4.91 -46.48 43.87
C GLN A 167 -5.80 -47.12 42.79
N ASN A 168 -5.21 -47.30 41.58
CA ASN A 168 -5.55 -48.25 40.51
C ASN A 168 -4.50 -48.04 39.38
N GLU A 169 -3.46 -48.82 39.10
CA GLU A 169 -3.17 -50.28 39.07
C GLU A 169 -3.46 -50.99 37.72
N LYS A 170 -2.37 -51.44 37.04
CA LYS A 170 -2.28 -52.34 35.85
C LYS A 170 -2.96 -51.82 34.55
N THR A 171 -2.64 -52.25 33.33
CA THR A 171 -2.00 -53.47 32.75
C THR A 171 -1.38 -53.05 31.39
N LYS A 172 -0.29 -53.53 30.77
CA LYS A 172 0.83 -54.49 31.01
C LYS A 172 2.11 -53.80 30.44
N GLU A 173 3.39 -54.14 30.66
CA GLU A 173 4.06 -55.34 31.19
C GLU A 173 4.15 -56.56 30.23
N ASP A 174 4.74 -56.46 29.01
CA ASP A 174 5.55 -57.53 28.33
C ASP A 174 5.89 -57.22 26.84
N GLU A 175 7.06 -56.63 26.55
CA GLU A 175 7.81 -56.92 25.31
C GLU A 175 9.33 -56.82 25.53
N ILE A 176 9.84 -57.86 26.20
CA ILE A 176 11.10 -58.57 25.94
C ILE A 176 12.36 -57.72 25.67
N LEU A 177 13.25 -57.77 26.67
CA LEU A 177 14.69 -57.59 26.53
C LEU A 177 15.26 -58.54 25.44
N GLU A 178 15.94 -58.01 24.41
CA GLU A 178 17.30 -58.48 24.04
C GLU A 178 17.97 -57.65 22.94
N GLY A 179 19.24 -57.29 23.17
CA GLY A 179 20.22 -56.90 22.14
C GLY A 179 20.04 -55.51 21.48
N SER A 180 21.06 -54.96 20.82
CA SER A 180 22.51 -55.25 20.91
C SER A 180 23.31 -54.12 20.24
N HIS A 181 24.51 -53.81 20.75
CA HIS A 181 25.50 -52.86 20.19
C HIS A 181 25.04 -51.37 20.11
N LEU A 182 25.73 -50.33 20.62
CA LEU A 182 27.15 -50.05 20.86
C LEU A 182 27.93 -49.75 19.55
N HIS A 183 28.49 -48.53 19.46
CA HIS A 183 28.94 -47.82 18.24
C HIS A 183 27.80 -47.41 17.28
N ARG A 184 27.88 -46.26 16.59
CA ARG A 184 29.03 -45.37 16.36
C ARG A 184 28.64 -43.89 16.34
#